data_AF-A0A4C1Y8V4-F1
#
_entry.id   AF-A0A4C1Y8V4-F1
#
_cell.length_a   1.000
_cell.length_b   1.000
_cell.length_c   1.000
_cell.angle_alpha   90.00
_cell.angle_beta   90.00
_cell.angle_gamma   90.00
#
_symmetry.space_group_name_H-M   'P 1'
#
loop_
_entity.id
_entity.type
_entity.pdbx_description
1 polymer ?
#
loop_
_entity_poly.entity_id
_entity_poly.type
_entity_poly.pdbx_seq_one_letter_code
_entity_poly.pdbx_strand_id
1 'polypeptide(L)'
;MPHSDGRRQTLQKAKELRISFGECRYASMDEFLNANGLTYASYLDIVRSSLRRPTLLFRRNFNELMTNTFDPYIAGEVNSNIDIQFILDEYSCAE
;
A
#
# COMPACT_ATOMS: atom_id res chain seq x y z
N MET A 1 -27.58 -14.28 -18.62
CA MET A 1 -27.32 -12.97 -17.97
C MET A 1 -25.83 -12.86 -17.73
N PRO A 2 -25.15 -11.74 -18.02
CA PRO A 2 -23.72 -11.65 -17.80
C PRO A 2 -23.45 -11.62 -16.30
N HIS A 3 -22.76 -12.64 -15.78
CA HIS A 3 -22.27 -12.65 -14.41
C HIS A 3 -21.27 -11.51 -14.26
N SER A 4 -21.55 -10.55 -13.37
CA SER A 4 -20.62 -9.48 -13.08
C SER A 4 -19.40 -10.08 -12.36
N ASP A 5 -18.21 -9.91 -12.95
CA ASP A 5 -16.96 -10.43 -12.37
C ASP A 5 -16.60 -9.60 -11.13
N GLY A 6 -16.71 -10.22 -9.95
CA GLY A 6 -16.41 -9.59 -8.67
C GLY A 6 -14.99 -9.02 -8.60
N ARG A 7 -14.01 -9.64 -9.27
CA ARG A 7 -12.62 -9.12 -9.28
C ARG A 7 -12.53 -7.77 -9.97
N ARG A 8 -13.32 -7.59 -11.04
CA ARG A 8 -13.37 -6.33 -11.79
C ARG A 8 -13.92 -5.20 -10.92
N GLN A 9 -14.93 -5.49 -10.10
CA GLN A 9 -15.50 -4.53 -9.16
C GLN A 9 -14.50 -4.17 -8.05
N THR A 10 -13.78 -5.14 -7.47
CA THR A 10 -12.77 -4.87 -6.44
C THR A 10 -11.62 -4.02 -6.98
N LEU A 11 -11.14 -4.29 -8.20
CA LEU A 11 -10.11 -3.49 -8.85
C LEU A 11 -10.59 -2.08 -9.18
N GLN A 12 -11.86 -1.92 -9.56
CA GLN A 12 -12.45 -0.61 -9.78
C GLN A 12 -12.50 0.18 -8.47
N LYS A 13 -12.95 -0.45 -7.38
CA LYS A 13 -12.95 0.15 -6.05
C LYS A 13 -11.55 0.56 -5.58
N ALA A 14 -10.54 -0.27 -5.85
CA ALA A 14 -9.14 0.07 -5.54
C ALA A 14 -8.66 1.33 -6.28
N LYS A 15 -9.10 1.54 -7.54
CA LYS A 15 -8.80 2.77 -8.29
C LYS A 15 -9.50 3.99 -7.69
N GLU A 16 -10.78 3.85 -7.34
CA GLU A 16 -11.55 4.92 -6.68
C GLU A 16 -10.91 5.36 -5.37
N LEU A 17 -10.49 4.40 -4.54
CA LEU A 17 -9.78 4.69 -3.29
C LEU A 17 -8.48 5.46 -3.55
N ARG A 18 -7.74 5.09 -4.60
CA ARG A 18 -6.50 5.80 -4.96
C ARG A 18 -6.76 7.25 -5.39
N ILE A 19 -7.86 7.51 -6.09
CA ILE A 19 -8.27 8.85 -6.50
C ILE A 19 -8.72 9.66 -5.26
N SER A 20 -9.62 9.10 -4.46
CA SER A 20 -10.09 9.69 -3.20
C SER A 20 -8.92 10.08 -2.29
N PHE A 21 -7.90 9.22 -2.20
CA PHE A 21 -6.70 9.50 -1.39
C PHE A 21 -5.80 10.60 -1.97
N GLY A 22 -5.84 10.82 -3.28
CA GLY A 22 -5.08 11.89 -3.95
C GLY A 22 -5.77 13.26 -3.90
N GLU A 23 -7.10 13.28 -3.90
CA GLU A 23 -7.91 14.51 -3.96
C GLU A 23 -8.33 15.01 -2.57
N CYS A 24 -8.47 14.12 -1.59
CA CYS A 24 -8.89 14.46 -0.24
C CYS A 24 -7.74 14.29 0.77
N ARG A 25 -7.61 15.24 1.69
CA ARG A 25 -6.74 15.10 2.87
C ARG A 25 -7.54 14.56 4.03
N TYR A 26 -7.24 13.33 4.41
CA TYR A 26 -7.76 12.69 5.63
C TYR A 26 -6.75 12.88 6.77
N ALA A 27 -7.23 13.18 7.97
CA ALA A 27 -6.38 13.32 9.15
C ALA A 27 -5.99 11.96 9.74
N SER A 28 -6.77 10.91 9.48
CA SER A 28 -6.55 9.58 10.04
C SER A 28 -7.07 8.46 9.14
N MET A 29 -6.67 7.23 9.46
CA MET A 29 -7.18 6.02 8.80
C MET A 29 -8.68 5.85 9.00
N ASP A 30 -9.19 6.14 10.21
CA ASP A 30 -10.60 5.96 10.54
C ASP A 30 -11.49 6.92 9.74
N GLU A 31 -11.05 8.17 9.58
CA GLU A 31 -11.75 9.15 8.75
C GLU A 31 -11.79 8.72 7.27
N PHE A 32 -10.67 8.24 6.74
CA PHE A 32 -10.58 7.72 5.39
C PHE A 32 -11.52 6.52 5.17
N LEU A 33 -11.55 5.58 6.10
CA LEU A 33 -12.41 4.40 6.05
C LEU A 33 -13.88 4.77 6.11
N ASN A 34 -14.26 5.67 7.02
CA ASN A 34 -15.64 6.13 7.17
C ASN A 34 -16.12 6.87 5.91
N ALA A 35 -15.30 7.78 5.36
CA ALA A 35 -15.62 8.50 4.13
C ALA A 35 -15.85 7.57 2.92
N ASN A 36 -15.22 6.40 2.92
CA ASN A 36 -15.34 5.41 1.86
C ASN A 36 -16.29 4.25 2.18
N GLY A 37 -16.93 4.26 3.36
CA GLY A 37 -17.84 3.20 3.82
C GLY A 37 -17.16 1.85 3.98
N LEU A 38 -15.91 1.82 4.45
CA LEU A 38 -15.10 0.61 4.57
C LEU A 38 -14.79 0.26 6.02
N THR A 39 -14.58 -1.04 6.25
CA THR A 39 -13.90 -1.53 7.45
C THR A 39 -12.42 -1.69 7.15
N TYR A 40 -11.57 -1.73 8.18
CA TYR A 40 -10.15 -1.98 7.98
C TYR A 40 -9.87 -3.32 7.27
N ALA A 41 -10.64 -4.36 7.60
CA ALA A 41 -10.54 -5.67 6.96
C ALA A 41 -10.90 -5.62 5.47
N SER A 42 -12.03 -5.00 5.11
CA SER A 42 -12.44 -4.89 3.71
C SER A 42 -11.49 -4.01 2.90
N TYR A 43 -10.93 -2.95 3.51
CA TYR A 43 -9.86 -2.17 2.90
C TYR A 43 -8.63 -3.01 2.59
N LEU A 44 -8.15 -3.83 3.55
CA LEU A 44 -7.01 -4.71 3.36
C LEU A 44 -7.22 -5.69 2.21
N ASP A 45 -8.42 -6.29 2.10
CA ASP A 45 -8.73 -7.23 1.03
C ASP A 45 -8.74 -6.55 -0.34
N ILE A 46 -9.28 -5.33 -0.43
CA ILE A 46 -9.24 -4.53 -1.66
C ILE A 46 -7.78 -4.23 -2.05
N VAL A 47 -6.96 -3.75 -1.11
CA VAL A 47 -5.54 -3.45 -1.37
C VAL A 47 -4.81 -4.70 -1.83
N ARG A 48 -4.94 -5.82 -1.10
CA ARG A 48 -4.31 -7.11 -1.44
C ARG A 48 -4.70 -7.60 -2.83
N SER A 49 -5.98 -7.48 -3.18
CA SER A 49 -6.47 -7.87 -4.50
C SER A 49 -5.87 -7.05 -5.66
N SER A 50 -5.43 -5.81 -5.36
CA SER A 50 -4.81 -4.92 -6.33
C SER A 50 -3.32 -5.21 -6.57
N LEU A 51 -2.65 -5.88 -5.63
CA LEU A 51 -1.23 -6.22 -5.72
C LEU A 51 -1.03 -7.41 -6.66
N ARG A 52 -0.35 -7.18 -7.79
CA ARG A 52 -0.08 -8.22 -8.80
C ARG A 52 1.26 -8.93 -8.60
N ARG A 53 2.12 -8.40 -7.75
CA ARG A 53 3.48 -8.86 -7.49
C ARG A 53 3.76 -8.69 -6.00
N PRO A 54 4.70 -9.48 -5.43
CA PRO A 54 5.22 -9.20 -4.10
C PRO A 54 5.63 -7.72 -4.01
N THR A 55 5.03 -7.00 -3.08
CA THR A 55 5.19 -5.54 -2.96
C THR A 55 5.55 -5.23 -1.52
N LEU A 56 6.64 -4.49 -1.34
CA LEU A 56 7.08 -4.01 -0.04
C LEU A 56 6.38 -2.71 0.29
N LEU A 57 5.80 -2.65 1.49
CA LEU A 57 5.12 -1.48 2.01
C LEU A 57 5.71 -1.15 3.37
N PHE A 58 6.33 0.01 3.48
CA PHE A 58 6.72 0.54 4.78
C PHE A 58 5.48 0.92 5.57
N ARG A 59 5.52 0.63 6.88
CA ARG A 59 4.53 1.16 7.82
C ARG A 59 4.66 2.68 7.79
N ARG A 60 3.56 3.37 7.51
CA ARG A 60 3.48 4.83 7.40
C ARG A 60 2.35 5.36 8.26
N ASN A 61 2.56 6.55 8.82
CA ASN A 61 1.49 7.34 9.43
C ASN A 61 0.83 8.25 8.38
N PHE A 62 -0.40 8.69 8.63
CA PHE A 62 -1.09 9.64 7.74
C PHE A 62 -0.35 10.98 7.59
N ASN A 63 0.49 11.34 8.56
CA ASN A 63 1.32 12.55 8.50
C ASN A 63 2.55 12.39 7.58
N GLU A 64 2.90 11.17 7.19
CA GLU A 64 4.11 10.82 6.43
C GLU A 64 3.80 10.48 4.96
N LEU A 65 2.55 10.69 4.51
CA LEU A 65 2.10 10.29 3.17
C LEU A 65 2.87 10.95 2.04
N MET A 66 3.37 12.16 2.28
CA MET A 66 4.13 12.96 1.31
C MET A 66 5.65 12.69 1.40
N THR A 67 6.07 11.85 2.34
CA THR A 67 7.47 11.48 2.52
C THR A 67 7.72 10.15 1.84
N ASN A 68 8.55 10.17 0.80
CA ASN A 68 9.00 8.94 0.17
C ASN A 68 10.23 8.41 0.91
N THR A 69 10.08 7.31 1.66
CA THR A 69 11.19 6.63 2.34
C THR A 69 12.23 6.11 1.35
N PHE A 70 11.86 5.92 0.09
CA PHE A 70 12.72 5.40 -0.95
C PHE A 70 12.63 6.26 -2.22
N ASP A 71 13.40 7.34 -2.28
CA ASP A 71 13.54 8.16 -3.49
C ASP A 71 14.59 7.54 -4.43
N PRO A 72 14.18 6.97 -5.59
CA PRO A 72 15.11 6.33 -6.51
C PRO A 72 16.13 7.30 -7.10
N TYR A 73 15.78 8.58 -7.22
CA TYR A 73 16.68 9.60 -7.74
C TYR A 73 17.80 9.86 -6.75
N ILE A 74 17.46 10.13 -5.48
CA ILE A 74 18.46 10.32 -4.43
C ILE A 74 19.32 9.06 -4.28
N ALA A 75 18.71 7.87 -4.26
CA ALA A 75 19.43 6.61 -4.13
C ALA A 75 20.44 6.38 -5.27
N GLY A 76 20.07 6.74 -6.50
CA GLY A 76 20.95 6.69 -7.66
C GLY A 76 22.12 7.69 -7.56
N GLU A 77 21.86 8.89 -7.06
CA GLU A 77 22.89 9.93 -6.92
C GLU A 77 23.94 9.58 -5.85
N VAL A 78 23.53 8.93 -4.75
CA VAL A 78 24.44 8.52 -3.67
C VAL A 78 25.15 7.18 -3.91
N ASN A 79 24.89 6.50 -5.04
CA ASN A 79 25.37 5.15 -5.34
C ASN A 79 25.16 4.15 -4.18
N SER A 80 24.08 4.33 -3.43
CA SER A 80 23.74 3.41 -2.34
C SER A 80 23.33 2.08 -2.94
N ASN A 81 23.96 0.98 -2.50
CA ASN A 81 23.51 -0.36 -2.87
C ASN A 81 22.11 -0.60 -2.26
N ILE A 82 21.12 -0.90 -3.11
CA ILE A 82 19.72 -1.08 -2.69
C ILE A 82 19.40 -2.58 -2.62
N ASP A 83 20.22 -3.33 -1.89
CA ASP A 83 19.94 -4.73 -1.67
C ASP A 83 19.08 -4.87 -0.41
N ILE A 84 17.76 -4.95 -0.60
CA ILE A 84 16.83 -5.19 0.51
C ILE A 84 16.81 -6.69 0.78
N GLN A 85 17.57 -7.10 1.79
CA GLN A 85 17.66 -8.50 2.22
C GLN A 85 16.68 -8.77 3.37
N PHE A 86 15.97 -9.89 3.31
CA PHE A 86 15.08 -10.35 4.37
C PHE A 86 15.72 -11.50 5.13
N ILE A 87 15.77 -11.39 6.44
CA ILE A 87 16.01 -12.54 7.31
C ILE A 87 14.66 -13.27 7.42
N LEU A 88 14.53 -14.42 6.77
CA LEU A 88 13.31 -15.23 6.81
C LEU A 88 13.25 -16.15 8.03
N ASP A 89 14.39 -16.37 8.68
CA ASP A 89 14.54 -17.17 9.88
C ASP A 89 15.40 -16.39 10.88
N GLU A 90 14.78 -15.95 11.98
CA GLU A 90 15.43 -15.15 13.02
C GLU A 90 16.62 -15.89 13.67
N TYR A 91 16.64 -17.23 13.61
CA TYR A 91 17.73 -18.05 14.13
C TYR A 91 18.85 -18.30 13.12
N SER A 92 18.68 -17.93 11.85
CA SER A 92 19.73 -18.10 10.83
C SER A 92 20.94 -17.18 11.03
N CYS A 93 20.83 -16.16 11.88
CA CYS A 93 21.90 -15.20 12.18
C CYS A 93 22.49 -15.34 13.59
N ALA A 94 22.02 -16.30 14.39
CA ALA A 94 22.57 -16.61 15.70
C ALA A 94 23.38 -17.90 15.60
N GLU A 95 24.71 -17.76 15.51
CA GLU A 95 25.69 -18.82 15.77
C GLU A 95 26.30 -18.63 17.17
#